data_AF-A0A845YPB2-F1
#
_entry.id   AF-A0A845YPB2-F1
#
_cell.length_a   1.000
_cell.length_b   1.000
_cell.length_c   1.000
_cell.angle_alpha   90.00
_cell.angle_beta   90.00
_cell.angle_gamma   90.00
#
_symmetry.space_group_name_H-M   'P 1'
#
loop_
_entity.id
_entity.type
_entity.pdbx_description
1 polymer ?
#
loop_
_entity_poly.entity_id
_entity_poly.type
_entity_poly.pdbx_seq_one_letter_code
_entity_poly.pdbx_strand_id
1 'polypeptide(L)'
;MTDIHHLLNQIAAQEAQLTGTEFLAPCVLGGAVRTSVANIIYTFTPQPTDFEGWGIFKPIDEKTAEVVEEPNLPQLAEYLKLLQPLRLRLAYVLRGQTWLAYPMNESDMQQRLGTAKPVLIHLVTEAIAFEPVIARFDGSAWWFDEIDRRAEPQPAELLREQLQQGTMPENVRFSGMTPEMLTTYELALQQTEAYQLRRQHRRQVREQRETPSRRRRRHRELLAQGDEQRLRQALHQGGGELREFRDRGEYWQVEWTTSDGQHHSSAIDKDELTVISSG
;
A
#
# COMPACT_ATOMS: atom_id res chain seq x y z
N MET A 1 36.97 10.89 -21.04
CA MET A 1 36.40 10.16 -19.90
C MET A 1 36.10 11.20 -18.84
N THR A 2 34.83 11.41 -18.52
CA THR A 2 34.42 12.32 -17.44
C THR A 2 35.04 11.80 -16.14
N ASP A 3 35.91 12.63 -15.55
CA ASP A 3 36.77 12.25 -14.45
C ASP A 3 35.92 11.97 -13.20
N ILE A 4 35.94 10.71 -12.74
CA ILE A 4 35.14 10.25 -11.59
C ILE A 4 35.43 11.10 -10.35
N HIS A 5 36.67 11.61 -10.22
CA HIS A 5 37.05 12.49 -9.12
C HIS A 5 36.34 13.85 -9.19
N HIS A 6 36.09 14.37 -10.40
CA HIS A 6 35.33 15.60 -10.56
C HIS A 6 33.85 15.40 -10.17
N LEU A 7 33.28 14.24 -10.50
CA LEU A 7 31.91 13.89 -10.09
C LEU A 7 31.80 13.74 -8.57
N LEU A 8 32.76 13.07 -7.93
CA LEU A 8 32.81 12.90 -6.48
C LEU A 8 32.97 14.24 -5.74
N ASN A 9 33.85 15.12 -6.23
CA ASN A 9 34.00 16.45 -5.65
C ASN A 9 32.75 17.31 -5.83
N GLN A 10 32.05 17.18 -6.96
CA GLN A 10 30.79 17.87 -7.18
C GLN A 10 29.68 17.38 -6.25
N ILE A 11 29.59 16.07 -6.00
CA ILE A 11 28.65 15.48 -5.05
C ILE A 11 28.98 15.94 -3.62
N ALA A 12 30.26 15.89 -3.22
CA ALA A 12 30.68 16.33 -1.89
C ALA A 12 30.40 17.82 -1.63
N ALA A 13 30.58 18.68 -2.65
CA ALA A 13 30.23 20.10 -2.54
C ALA A 13 28.72 20.32 -2.40
N GLN A 14 27.90 19.51 -3.06
CA GLN A 14 26.44 19.56 -2.97
C GLN A 14 25.93 19.01 -1.63
N GLU A 15 26.55 17.96 -1.09
CA GLU A 15 26.28 17.46 0.27
C GLU A 15 26.62 18.51 1.34
N ALA A 16 27.75 19.22 1.18
CA ALA A 16 28.11 20.31 2.08
C ALA A 16 27.12 21.50 2.02
N GLN A 17 26.48 21.71 0.88
CA GLN A 17 25.42 22.72 0.75
C GLN A 17 24.09 22.26 1.37
N LEU A 18 23.81 20.95 1.33
CA LEU A 18 22.59 20.36 1.88
C LEU A 18 22.49 20.55 3.41
N THR A 19 23.59 20.37 4.15
CA THR A 19 23.60 20.60 5.62
C THR A 19 23.34 22.06 6.01
N GLY A 20 23.52 23.00 5.08
CA GLY A 20 23.19 24.42 5.27
C GLY A 20 21.83 24.84 4.74
N THR A 21 21.08 23.96 4.07
CA THR A 21 19.87 24.33 3.32
C THR A 21 18.61 23.76 3.98
N GLU A 22 17.64 24.64 4.22
CA GLU A 22 16.30 24.25 4.66
C GLU A 22 15.49 23.71 3.49
N PHE A 23 14.65 22.71 3.76
CA PHE A 23 13.77 22.12 2.75
C PHE A 23 12.38 21.82 3.31
N LEU A 24 11.36 22.04 2.49
CA LEU A 24 9.97 21.72 2.82
C LEU A 24 9.70 20.26 2.47
N ALA A 25 9.18 19.49 3.43
CA ALA A 25 8.76 18.11 3.20
C ALA A 25 7.50 17.76 4.00
N PRO A 26 6.67 16.82 3.50
CA PRO A 26 5.63 16.19 4.30
C PRO A 26 6.23 15.10 5.19
N CYS A 27 5.65 14.90 6.36
CA CYS A 27 6.02 13.85 7.30
C CYS A 27 4.76 13.19 7.87
N VAL A 28 4.65 11.87 7.72
CA VAL A 28 3.64 11.07 8.43
C VAL A 28 4.22 10.58 9.75
N LEU A 29 3.37 10.29 10.74
CA LEU A 29 3.83 9.83 12.05
C LEU A 29 4.75 8.59 11.94
N GLY A 30 5.98 8.71 12.44
CA GLY A 30 7.01 7.67 12.34
C GLY A 30 7.61 7.48 10.94
N GLY A 31 7.34 8.40 10.02
CA GLY A 31 7.90 8.45 8.68
C GLY A 31 9.27 9.13 8.62
N ALA A 32 9.89 9.06 7.44
CA ALA A 32 11.11 9.77 7.12
C ALA A 32 10.81 10.91 6.14
N VAL A 33 11.61 11.98 6.20
CA VAL A 33 11.51 13.11 5.27
C VAL A 33 12.58 12.98 4.19
N ARG A 34 12.25 13.44 2.99
CA ARG A 34 13.12 13.31 1.81
C ARG A 34 13.29 14.62 1.10
N THR A 35 14.48 14.84 0.58
CA THR A 35 14.79 15.94 -0.34
C THR A 35 15.70 15.43 -1.46
N SER A 36 15.64 16.10 -2.61
CA SER A 36 16.46 15.75 -3.77
C SER A 36 17.40 16.90 -4.08
N VAL A 37 18.71 16.62 -4.04
CA VAL A 37 19.75 17.55 -4.50
C VAL A 37 20.50 16.87 -5.64
N ALA A 38 20.53 17.54 -6.80
CA ALA A 38 21.17 17.01 -8.01
C ALA A 38 20.73 15.59 -8.40
N ASN A 39 19.43 15.28 -8.24
CA ASN A 39 18.80 13.98 -8.49
C ASN A 39 19.25 12.86 -7.54
N ILE A 40 19.93 13.19 -6.44
CA ILE A 40 20.22 12.27 -5.34
C ILE A 40 19.19 12.50 -4.25
N ILE A 41 18.48 11.43 -3.87
CA ILE A 41 17.46 11.47 -2.82
C ILE A 41 18.14 11.22 -1.47
N TYR A 42 18.08 12.22 -0.60
CA TYR A 42 18.49 12.11 0.79
C TYR A 42 17.27 11.81 1.65
N THR A 43 17.42 10.88 2.59
CA THR A 43 16.34 10.47 3.51
C THR A 43 16.78 10.71 4.94
N PHE A 44 16.00 11.49 5.67
CA PHE A 44 16.29 11.86 7.05
C PHE A 44 15.18 11.38 7.98
N THR A 45 15.57 10.98 9.18
CA THR A 45 14.65 10.79 10.32
C THR A 45 14.34 12.17 10.89
N PRO A 46 13.07 12.58 11.00
CA PRO A 46 12.71 13.87 11.56
C PRO A 46 13.02 13.93 13.06
N GLN A 47 13.38 15.12 13.54
CA GLN A 47 13.48 15.47 14.96
C GLN A 47 12.52 16.63 15.25
N PRO A 48 11.53 16.47 16.13
CA PRO A 48 11.27 15.28 16.95
C PRO A 48 10.69 14.10 16.13
N THR A 49 10.89 12.87 16.60
CA THR A 49 10.52 11.64 15.86
C THR A 49 9.01 11.39 15.75
N ASP A 50 8.22 12.07 16.57
CA ASP A 50 6.76 12.03 16.59
C ASP A 50 6.11 13.15 15.78
N PHE A 51 6.90 13.95 15.05
CA PHE A 51 6.38 14.97 14.16
C PHE A 51 5.50 14.36 13.04
N GLU A 52 4.29 14.91 12.87
CA GLU A 52 3.35 14.59 11.80
C GLU A 52 2.82 15.89 11.21
N GLY A 53 2.96 16.09 9.91
CA GLY A 53 2.54 17.31 9.22
C GLY A 53 3.51 17.75 8.13
N TRP A 54 3.34 18.99 7.69
CA TRP A 54 4.26 19.67 6.79
C TRP A 54 5.27 20.45 7.62
N GLY A 55 6.56 20.28 7.31
CA GLY A 55 7.64 20.95 8.03
C GLY A 55 8.67 21.54 7.08
N ILE A 56 9.30 22.61 7.53
CA ILE A 56 10.58 23.08 7.01
C ILE A 56 11.67 22.42 7.86
N PHE A 57 12.48 21.61 7.20
CA PHE A 57 13.49 20.78 7.84
C PHE A 57 14.88 21.28 7.53
N LYS A 58 15.79 21.12 8.48
CA LYS A 58 17.21 21.35 8.31
C LYS A 58 18.01 20.11 8.70
N PRO A 59 18.88 19.57 7.84
CA PRO A 59 19.72 18.44 8.21
C PRO A 59 20.67 18.83 9.36
N ILE A 60 20.71 18.00 10.40
CA ILE A 60 21.67 18.14 11.51
C ILE A 60 22.87 17.21 11.28
N ASP A 61 22.61 16.04 10.70
CA ASP A 61 23.61 15.05 10.30
C ASP A 61 23.17 14.31 9.02
N GLU A 62 23.90 13.27 8.61
CA GLU A 62 23.63 12.49 7.38
C GLU A 62 22.29 11.73 7.40
N LYS A 63 21.67 11.54 8.57
CA LYS A 63 20.50 10.69 8.79
C LYS A 63 19.36 11.38 9.51
N THR A 64 19.58 12.56 10.08
CA THR A 64 18.57 13.29 10.85
C THR A 64 18.41 14.73 10.38
N ALA A 65 17.17 15.21 10.44
CA ALA A 65 16.83 16.60 10.15
C ALA A 65 15.88 17.13 11.23
N GLU A 66 16.17 18.31 11.76
CA GLU A 66 15.29 19.00 12.71
C GLU A 66 14.18 19.74 11.98
N VAL A 67 13.00 19.77 12.59
CA VAL A 67 11.93 20.68 12.20
C VAL A 67 12.31 22.08 12.70
N VAL A 68 12.49 23.01 11.77
CA VAL A 68 12.77 24.42 12.07
C VAL A 68 11.47 25.15 12.36
N GLU A 69 10.49 25.01 11.45
CA GLU A 69 9.17 25.61 11.57
C GLU A 69 8.14 24.89 10.68
N GLU A 70 6.86 25.20 10.88
CA GLU A 70 5.80 24.79 9.95
C GLU A 70 5.69 25.79 8.79
N PRO A 71 5.54 25.32 7.54
CA PRO A 71 5.42 26.21 6.40
C PRO A 71 4.09 26.98 6.45
N ASN A 72 4.12 28.23 6.02
CA ASN A 72 2.89 28.99 5.84
C ASN A 72 2.06 28.47 4.64
N LEU A 73 0.77 28.79 4.62
CA LEU A 73 -0.15 28.34 3.57
C LEU A 73 0.34 28.68 2.14
N PRO A 74 0.88 29.89 1.85
CA PRO A 74 1.48 30.18 0.55
C PRO A 74 2.65 29.26 0.16
N GLN A 75 3.60 28.99 1.06
CA GLN A 75 4.73 28.09 0.80
C GLN A 75 4.25 26.68 0.47
N LEU A 76 3.30 26.17 1.27
CA LEU A 76 2.71 24.86 1.06
C LEU A 76 1.97 24.79 -0.29
N ALA A 77 1.19 25.82 -0.63
CA ALA A 77 0.49 25.89 -1.90
C ALA A 77 1.45 25.90 -3.10
N GLU A 78 2.57 26.64 -3.03
CA GLU A 78 3.58 26.63 -4.08
C GLU A 78 4.24 25.25 -4.23
N TYR A 79 4.53 24.58 -3.12
CA TYR A 79 5.05 23.21 -3.16
C TYR A 79 4.06 22.24 -3.83
N LEU A 80 2.80 22.23 -3.38
CA LEU A 80 1.77 21.32 -3.89
C LEU A 80 1.43 21.56 -5.36
N LYS A 81 1.58 22.80 -5.87
CA LYS A 81 1.41 23.12 -7.30
C LYS A 81 2.38 22.37 -8.21
N LEU A 82 3.55 21.97 -7.71
CA LEU A 82 4.54 21.18 -8.48
C LEU A 82 4.06 19.74 -8.73
N LEU A 83 3.10 19.27 -7.94
CA LEU A 83 2.60 17.90 -7.97
C LEU A 83 1.30 17.77 -8.78
N GLN A 84 1.09 16.60 -9.37
CA GLN A 84 -0.09 16.34 -10.18
C GLN A 84 -1.33 16.14 -9.29
N PRO A 85 -2.41 16.93 -9.50
CA PRO A 85 -3.65 16.81 -8.73
C PRO A 85 -4.54 15.67 -9.27
N LEU A 86 -5.21 14.97 -8.35
CA LEU A 86 -6.29 14.03 -8.65
C LEU A 86 -7.45 14.25 -7.68
N ARG A 87 -8.67 14.15 -8.21
CA ARG A 87 -9.90 14.21 -7.42
C ARG A 87 -10.22 12.84 -6.86
N LEU A 88 -10.30 12.75 -5.54
CA LEU A 88 -10.57 11.53 -4.79
C LEU A 88 -11.78 11.76 -3.89
N ARG A 89 -12.47 10.68 -3.51
CA ARG A 89 -13.52 10.71 -2.48
C ARG A 89 -13.04 9.92 -1.26
N LEU A 90 -13.10 10.55 -0.10
CA LEU A 90 -12.72 9.90 1.16
C LEU A 90 -13.68 8.78 1.52
N ALA A 91 -13.17 7.64 1.95
CA ALA A 91 -13.97 6.54 2.47
C ALA A 91 -13.99 6.56 4.01
N TYR A 92 -12.85 6.35 4.65
CA TYR A 92 -12.74 6.30 6.12
C TYR A 92 -11.30 6.57 6.58
N VAL A 93 -11.16 6.96 7.86
CA VAL A 93 -9.85 7.14 8.52
C VAL A 93 -9.23 5.78 8.78
N LEU A 94 -7.99 5.57 8.33
CA LEU A 94 -7.22 4.38 8.67
C LEU A 94 -6.45 4.56 9.99
N ARG A 95 -5.73 5.67 10.11
CA ARG A 95 -4.95 6.02 11.31
C ARG A 95 -4.56 7.49 11.27
N GLY A 96 -4.75 8.21 12.37
CA GLY A 96 -4.36 9.62 12.46
C GLY A 96 -4.96 10.43 11.32
N GLN A 97 -4.11 11.16 10.58
CA GLN A 97 -4.52 11.95 9.41
C GLN A 97 -4.44 11.18 8.09
N THR A 98 -4.34 9.84 8.13
CA THR A 98 -4.31 8.99 6.94
C THR A 98 -5.67 8.38 6.67
N TRP A 99 -6.19 8.61 5.47
CA TRP A 99 -7.49 8.14 5.00
C TRP A 99 -7.35 7.16 3.85
N LEU A 100 -8.27 6.20 3.78
CA LEU A 100 -8.51 5.48 2.54
C LEU A 100 -9.45 6.30 1.66
N ALA A 101 -9.13 6.41 0.38
CA ALA A 101 -9.93 7.12 -0.61
C ALA A 101 -10.02 6.37 -1.93
N TYR A 102 -10.96 6.77 -2.77
CA TYR A 102 -11.17 6.18 -4.10
C TYR A 102 -11.24 7.28 -5.17
N PRO A 103 -10.73 7.07 -6.40
CA PRO A 103 -10.83 8.06 -7.46
C PRO A 103 -12.28 8.44 -7.77
N MET A 104 -12.54 9.72 -7.97
CA MET A 104 -13.84 10.18 -8.47
C MET A 104 -14.05 9.89 -9.95
N ASN A 105 -12.96 9.58 -10.67
CA ASN A 105 -12.97 9.17 -12.06
C ASN A 105 -11.92 8.07 -12.25
N GLU A 106 -12.36 6.82 -12.41
CA GLU A 106 -11.45 5.69 -12.60
C GLU A 106 -10.65 5.81 -13.90
N SER A 107 -11.24 6.37 -14.97
CA SER A 107 -10.57 6.53 -16.26
C SER A 107 -9.40 7.51 -16.17
N ASP A 108 -9.55 8.62 -15.44
CA ASP A 108 -8.47 9.59 -15.21
C ASP A 108 -7.31 8.95 -14.42
N MET A 109 -7.62 8.20 -13.36
CA MET A 109 -6.60 7.49 -12.59
C MET A 109 -5.90 6.41 -13.43
N GLN A 110 -6.65 5.63 -14.21
CA GLN A 110 -6.15 4.58 -15.08
C GLN A 110 -5.17 5.13 -16.13
N GLN A 111 -5.47 6.28 -16.74
CA GLN A 111 -4.61 6.91 -17.73
C GLN A 111 -3.29 7.40 -17.14
N ARG A 112 -3.30 7.86 -15.89
CA ARG A 112 -2.11 8.41 -15.23
C ARG A 112 -1.24 7.36 -14.54
N LEU A 113 -1.85 6.33 -13.96
CA LEU A 113 -1.18 5.35 -13.08
C LEU A 113 -1.26 3.91 -13.58
N GLY A 114 -1.99 3.65 -14.66
CA GLY A 114 -2.18 2.30 -15.22
C GLY A 114 -3.13 1.38 -14.42
N THR A 115 -3.67 1.85 -13.29
CA THR A 115 -4.66 1.11 -12.49
C THR A 115 -5.56 2.09 -11.73
N ALA A 116 -6.87 1.82 -11.69
CA ALA A 116 -7.79 2.42 -10.73
C ALA A 116 -7.93 1.51 -9.50
N LYS A 117 -7.55 2.01 -8.32
CA LYS A 117 -7.65 1.28 -7.04
C LYS A 117 -7.77 2.25 -5.87
N PRO A 118 -8.24 1.77 -4.69
CA PRO A 118 -8.21 2.59 -3.48
C PRO A 118 -6.77 3.02 -3.14
N VAL A 119 -6.63 4.25 -2.65
CA VAL A 119 -5.33 4.84 -2.29
C VAL A 119 -5.38 5.44 -0.89
N LEU A 120 -4.20 5.51 -0.27
CA LEU A 120 -4.00 6.21 1.00
C LEU A 120 -3.74 7.68 0.71
N ILE A 121 -4.47 8.58 1.36
CA ILE A 121 -4.19 10.02 1.39
C ILE A 121 -3.72 10.37 2.80
N HIS A 122 -2.58 11.05 2.89
CA HIS A 122 -1.99 11.47 4.16
C HIS A 122 -2.25 12.95 4.43
N LEU A 123 -2.12 13.31 5.72
CA LEU A 123 -2.24 14.68 6.21
C LEU A 123 -3.60 15.34 5.88
N VAL A 124 -4.66 14.53 5.84
CA VAL A 124 -6.01 15.03 5.63
C VAL A 124 -6.49 15.74 6.89
N THR A 125 -6.77 17.03 6.76
CA THR A 125 -7.28 17.88 7.83
C THR A 125 -8.69 18.36 7.50
N GLU A 126 -9.52 18.49 8.54
CA GLU A 126 -10.89 19.07 8.48
C GLU A 126 -11.91 18.34 7.60
N ALA A 127 -11.51 17.32 6.84
CA ALA A 127 -12.41 16.57 5.97
C ALA A 127 -13.13 15.42 6.69
N ILE A 128 -14.29 15.05 6.18
CA ILE A 128 -15.10 13.92 6.69
C ILE A 128 -15.36 12.85 5.62
N ALA A 129 -15.90 11.70 6.04
CA ALA A 129 -16.21 10.60 5.15
C ALA A 129 -17.11 11.04 3.98
N PHE A 130 -16.80 10.50 2.80
CA PHE A 130 -17.40 10.80 1.50
C PHE A 130 -17.17 12.20 0.95
N GLU A 131 -16.40 13.06 1.62
CA GLU A 131 -16.07 14.34 1.01
C GLU A 131 -15.16 14.17 -0.21
N PRO A 132 -15.45 14.90 -1.30
CA PRO A 132 -14.54 15.01 -2.42
C PRO A 132 -13.36 15.90 -2.03
N VAL A 133 -12.15 15.42 -2.30
CA VAL A 133 -10.89 16.10 -1.99
C VAL A 133 -9.99 16.13 -3.21
N ILE A 134 -9.10 17.10 -3.25
CA ILE A 134 -7.98 17.13 -4.17
C ILE A 134 -6.77 16.59 -3.41
N ALA A 135 -6.12 15.60 -4.00
CA ALA A 135 -4.85 15.08 -3.49
C ALA A 135 -3.77 15.18 -4.57
N ARG A 136 -2.53 15.30 -4.12
CA ARG A 136 -1.35 15.49 -4.96
C ARG A 136 -0.43 14.29 -4.84
N PHE A 137 0.06 13.78 -5.97
CA PHE A 137 0.95 12.63 -6.00
C PHE A 137 2.40 13.06 -6.22
N ASP A 138 3.30 12.62 -5.36
CA ASP A 138 4.75 12.89 -5.43
C ASP A 138 5.57 11.77 -6.09
N GLY A 139 4.89 10.73 -6.61
CA GLY A 139 5.53 9.53 -7.13
C GLY A 139 5.52 8.34 -6.17
N SER A 140 5.28 8.58 -4.88
CA SER A 140 5.25 7.54 -3.84
C SER A 140 3.97 7.57 -3.00
N ALA A 141 3.49 8.75 -2.63
CA ALA A 141 2.41 8.98 -1.68
C ALA A 141 1.42 10.02 -2.20
N TRP A 142 0.19 9.96 -1.70
CA TRP A 142 -0.81 10.99 -1.93
C TRP A 142 -0.91 11.91 -0.73
N TRP A 143 -0.79 13.21 -1.00
CA TRP A 143 -0.88 14.26 -0.01
C TRP A 143 -2.18 15.02 -0.18
N PHE A 144 -2.87 15.28 0.92
CA PHE A 144 -4.04 16.15 0.93
C PHE A 144 -3.65 17.58 0.53
N ASP A 145 -4.44 18.18 -0.37
CA ASP A 145 -4.31 19.58 -0.80
C ASP A 145 -5.47 20.38 -0.22
N GLU A 146 -6.69 20.06 -0.65
CA GLU A 146 -7.90 20.75 -0.19
C GLU A 146 -9.18 19.91 -0.34
N ILE A 147 -10.24 20.32 0.36
CA ILE A 147 -11.60 19.85 0.09
C ILE A 147 -12.07 20.47 -1.23
N ASP A 148 -12.59 19.66 -2.16
CA ASP A 148 -13.07 20.16 -3.46
C ASP A 148 -14.43 20.87 -3.29
N ARG A 149 -14.37 22.17 -2.98
CA ARG A 149 -15.55 23.03 -2.81
C ARG A 149 -16.34 23.25 -4.10
N ARG A 150 -15.83 22.81 -5.25
CA ARG A 150 -16.54 22.90 -6.54
C ARG A 150 -17.43 21.68 -6.78
N ALA A 151 -17.26 20.61 -6.01
CA ALA A 151 -18.09 19.42 -6.11
C ALA A 151 -19.43 19.64 -5.40
N GLU A 152 -20.47 18.96 -5.89
CA GLU A 152 -21.79 18.99 -5.26
C GLU A 152 -21.74 18.33 -3.87
N PRO A 153 -22.30 18.97 -2.82
CA PRO A 153 -22.25 18.43 -1.46
C PRO A 153 -23.26 17.29 -1.24
N GLN A 154 -24.39 17.30 -1.96
CA GLN A 154 -25.53 16.39 -1.72
C GLN A 154 -25.16 14.90 -1.78
N PRO A 155 -24.36 14.40 -2.75
CA PRO A 155 -23.98 12.98 -2.77
C PRO A 155 -23.21 12.55 -1.52
N ALA A 156 -22.35 13.41 -0.96
CA ALA A 156 -21.58 13.07 0.23
C ALA A 156 -22.50 12.93 1.45
N GLU A 157 -23.48 13.82 1.60
CA GLU A 157 -24.49 13.78 2.66
C GLU A 157 -25.35 12.52 2.58
N LEU A 158 -25.89 12.23 1.40
CA LEU A 158 -26.71 11.04 1.16
C LEU A 158 -25.93 9.74 1.45
N LEU A 159 -24.66 9.65 1.04
CA LEU A 159 -23.83 8.49 1.35
C LEU A 159 -23.61 8.32 2.86
N ARG A 160 -23.40 9.41 3.60
CA ARG A 160 -23.30 9.37 5.07
C ARG A 160 -24.59 8.89 5.71
N GLU A 161 -25.75 9.40 5.28
CA GLU A 161 -27.07 8.95 5.78
C GLU A 161 -27.29 7.46 5.53
N GLN A 162 -26.99 6.97 4.32
CA GLN A 162 -27.09 5.55 3.98
C GLN A 162 -26.13 4.69 4.81
N LEU A 163 -24.93 5.20 5.13
CA LEU A 163 -23.96 4.49 5.95
C LEU A 163 -24.45 4.39 7.40
N GLN A 164 -25.03 5.48 7.93
CA GLN A 164 -25.64 5.49 9.27
C GLN A 164 -26.81 4.50 9.38
N GLN A 165 -27.60 4.35 8.32
CA GLN A 165 -28.70 3.38 8.26
C GLN A 165 -28.21 1.93 8.08
N GLY A 166 -26.92 1.71 7.77
CA GLY A 166 -26.37 0.40 7.49
C GLY A 166 -26.95 -0.25 6.22
N THR A 167 -27.31 0.59 5.25
CA THR A 167 -27.89 0.14 3.97
C THR A 167 -26.92 -0.79 3.24
N MET A 168 -27.45 -1.88 2.66
CA MET A 168 -26.60 -2.78 1.86
C MET A 168 -26.26 -2.10 0.52
N PRO A 169 -25.05 -2.30 -0.04
CA PRO A 169 -24.62 -1.62 -1.27
C PRO A 169 -25.62 -1.76 -2.43
N GLU A 170 -26.22 -2.95 -2.61
CA GLU A 170 -27.24 -3.21 -3.63
C GLU A 170 -28.51 -2.33 -3.52
N ASN A 171 -28.76 -1.76 -2.34
CA ASN A 171 -29.92 -0.95 -2.02
C ASN A 171 -29.61 0.55 -1.95
N VAL A 172 -28.34 0.97 -2.00
CA VAL A 172 -27.97 2.39 -2.01
C VAL A 172 -28.30 2.99 -3.37
N ARG A 173 -29.33 3.83 -3.42
CA ARG A 173 -29.78 4.48 -4.66
C ARG A 173 -30.26 5.90 -4.41
N PHE A 174 -29.74 6.83 -5.20
CA PHE A 174 -30.22 8.21 -5.30
C PHE A 174 -29.83 8.78 -6.67
N SER A 175 -30.42 9.92 -7.04
CA SER A 175 -30.12 10.59 -8.31
C SER A 175 -28.66 11.04 -8.36
N GLY A 176 -27.94 10.72 -9.43
CA GLY A 176 -26.52 11.07 -9.57
C GLY A 176 -25.54 10.08 -8.92
N MET A 177 -26.01 8.93 -8.44
CA MET A 177 -25.15 7.86 -7.94
C MET A 177 -24.25 7.31 -9.06
N THR A 178 -22.94 7.24 -8.81
CA THR A 178 -21.96 6.66 -9.75
C THR A 178 -21.38 5.33 -9.22
N PRO A 179 -20.78 4.50 -10.10
CA PRO A 179 -20.05 3.31 -9.66
C PRO A 179 -18.94 3.62 -8.65
N GLU A 180 -18.21 4.72 -8.82
CA GLU A 180 -17.14 5.16 -7.93
C GLU A 180 -17.68 5.54 -6.54
N MET A 181 -18.86 6.17 -6.49
CA MET A 181 -19.55 6.45 -5.23
C MET A 181 -19.95 5.15 -4.52
N LEU A 182 -20.46 4.16 -5.27
CA LEU A 182 -20.82 2.85 -4.73
C LEU A 182 -19.59 2.13 -4.18
N THR A 183 -18.50 2.11 -4.93
CA THR A 183 -17.23 1.54 -4.47
C THR A 183 -16.73 2.23 -3.21
N THR A 184 -16.77 3.57 -3.16
CA THR A 184 -16.39 4.33 -1.95
C THR A 184 -17.28 3.96 -0.76
N TYR A 185 -18.59 3.84 -0.98
CA TYR A 185 -19.55 3.42 0.03
C TYR A 185 -19.25 2.01 0.56
N GLU A 186 -18.97 1.06 -0.33
CA GLU A 186 -18.62 -0.30 0.03
C GLU A 186 -17.36 -0.35 0.90
N LEU A 187 -16.33 0.44 0.57
CA LEU A 187 -15.11 0.55 1.38
C LEU A 187 -15.42 1.04 2.79
N ALA A 188 -16.23 2.10 2.93
CA ALA A 188 -16.63 2.64 4.23
C ALA A 188 -17.50 1.65 5.02
N LEU A 189 -18.45 0.98 4.36
CA LEU A 189 -19.34 0.01 4.99
C LEU A 189 -18.56 -1.19 5.55
N GLN A 190 -17.50 -1.64 4.88
CA GLN A 190 -16.64 -2.74 5.34
C GLN A 190 -15.98 -2.49 6.71
N GLN A 191 -15.82 -1.23 7.11
CA GLN A 191 -15.28 -0.86 8.41
C GLN A 191 -16.34 -0.85 9.53
N THR A 192 -17.62 -0.95 9.19
CA THR A 192 -18.68 -1.02 10.20
C THR A 192 -18.75 -2.41 10.83
N GLU A 193 -18.89 -2.47 12.16
CA GLU A 193 -19.01 -3.73 12.90
C GLU A 193 -20.17 -4.58 12.40
N ALA A 194 -21.31 -3.95 12.09
CA ALA A 194 -22.50 -4.61 11.59
C ALA A 194 -22.23 -5.38 10.28
N TYR A 195 -21.43 -4.81 9.37
CA TYR A 195 -21.04 -5.47 8.14
C TYR A 195 -20.06 -6.62 8.39
N GLN A 196 -19.07 -6.42 9.26
CA GLN A 196 -18.09 -7.46 9.62
C GLN A 196 -18.76 -8.68 10.25
N LEU A 197 -19.69 -8.47 11.20
CA LEU A 197 -20.46 -9.54 11.84
C LEU A 197 -21.35 -10.29 10.84
N ARG A 198 -22.06 -9.57 9.95
CA ARG A 198 -22.87 -10.21 8.89
C ARG A 198 -22.01 -11.04 7.92
N ARG A 199 -20.81 -10.55 7.56
CA ARG A 199 -19.88 -11.27 6.68
C ARG A 199 -19.35 -12.54 7.36
N GLN A 200 -19.00 -12.46 8.64
CA GLN A 200 -18.60 -13.62 9.44
C GLN A 200 -19.73 -14.65 9.52
N HIS A 201 -20.96 -14.22 9.80
CA HIS A 201 -22.13 -15.10 9.84
C HIS A 201 -22.40 -15.77 8.47
N ARG A 202 -22.33 -15.02 7.35
CA ARG A 202 -22.47 -15.62 6.00
C ARG A 202 -21.36 -16.64 5.70
N ARG A 203 -20.12 -16.39 6.13
CA ARG A 203 -19.02 -17.36 6.01
C ARG A 203 -19.30 -18.62 6.82
N GLN A 204 -19.70 -18.48 8.08
CA GLN A 204 -20.05 -19.61 8.95
C GLN A 204 -21.22 -20.44 8.39
N VAL A 205 -22.29 -19.79 7.92
CA VAL A 205 -23.42 -20.50 7.29
C VAL A 205 -22.98 -21.23 6.01
N ARG A 206 -22.10 -20.63 5.20
CA ARG A 206 -21.56 -21.29 4.00
C ARG A 206 -20.69 -22.49 4.37
N GLU A 207 -19.84 -22.38 5.38
CA GLU A 207 -19.00 -23.47 5.89
C GLU A 207 -19.82 -24.60 6.52
N GLN A 208 -20.94 -24.27 7.18
CA GLN A 208 -21.88 -25.26 7.72
C GLN A 208 -22.67 -25.98 6.62
N ARG A 209 -22.93 -25.31 5.49
CA ARG A 209 -23.58 -25.88 4.31
C ARG A 209 -22.62 -26.65 3.39
N GLU A 210 -21.31 -26.50 3.57
CA GLU A 210 -20.31 -27.28 2.85
C GLU A 210 -20.28 -28.73 3.39
N THR A 211 -20.56 -29.69 2.51
CA THR A 211 -20.49 -31.11 2.85
C THR A 211 -19.10 -31.50 3.36
N PRO A 212 -18.98 -32.42 4.34
CA PRO A 212 -17.70 -32.84 4.93
C PRO A 212 -16.63 -33.26 3.90
N SER A 213 -17.05 -33.83 2.78
CA SER A 213 -16.21 -34.23 1.64
C SER A 213 -15.55 -33.04 0.92
N ARG A 214 -16.25 -31.90 0.78
CA ARG A 214 -15.69 -30.66 0.21
C ARG A 214 -14.75 -29.97 1.17
N ARG A 215 -15.07 -29.98 2.47
CA ARG A 215 -14.22 -29.43 3.53
C ARG A 215 -12.87 -30.16 3.63
N ARG A 216 -12.88 -31.50 3.56
CA ARG A 216 -11.66 -32.32 3.51
C ARG A 216 -10.83 -32.06 2.26
N ARG A 217 -11.46 -31.93 1.09
CA ARG A 217 -10.74 -31.63 -0.16
C ARG A 217 -10.04 -30.26 -0.12
N ARG A 218 -10.73 -29.22 0.35
CA ARG A 218 -10.18 -27.86 0.46
C ARG A 218 -9.02 -27.78 1.47
N HIS A 219 -9.14 -28.48 2.59
CA HIS A 219 -8.07 -28.57 3.57
C HIS A 219 -6.84 -29.28 2.99
N ARG A 220 -7.04 -30.37 2.23
CA ARG A 220 -5.96 -31.08 1.53
C ARG A 220 -5.28 -30.22 0.46
N GLU A 221 -6.04 -29.41 -0.27
CA GLU A 221 -5.50 -28.47 -1.28
C GLU A 221 -4.66 -27.35 -0.63
N LEU A 222 -5.09 -26.81 0.51
CA LEU A 222 -4.33 -25.78 1.25
C LEU A 222 -3.02 -26.34 1.84
N LEU A 223 -3.05 -27.56 2.38
CA LEU A 223 -1.83 -28.23 2.86
C LEU A 223 -0.85 -28.48 1.71
N ALA A 224 -1.33 -28.98 0.57
CA ALA A 224 -0.49 -29.21 -0.60
C ALA A 224 0.17 -27.92 -1.14
N GLN A 225 -0.51 -26.77 -1.06
CA GLN A 225 0.07 -25.48 -1.46
C GLN A 225 1.19 -25.03 -0.53
N GLY A 226 1.03 -25.22 0.79
CA GLY A 226 2.09 -24.92 1.76
C GLY A 226 3.30 -25.84 1.59
N ASP A 227 3.05 -27.13 1.37
CA ASP A 227 4.09 -28.13 1.11
C ASP A 227 4.89 -27.80 -0.16
N GLU A 228 4.21 -27.42 -1.25
CA GLU A 228 4.87 -27.03 -2.50
C GLU A 228 5.77 -25.81 -2.33
N GLN A 229 5.30 -24.78 -1.60
CA GLN A 229 6.10 -23.58 -1.34
C GLN A 229 7.36 -23.90 -0.53
N ARG A 230 7.23 -24.74 0.49
CA ARG A 230 8.34 -25.19 1.33
C ARG A 230 9.39 -25.97 0.53
N LEU A 231 8.94 -26.85 -0.37
CA LEU A 231 9.81 -27.60 -1.29
C LEU A 231 10.50 -26.69 -2.32
N ARG A 232 9.78 -25.74 -2.92
CA ARG A 232 10.36 -24.75 -3.84
C ARG A 232 11.48 -23.96 -3.17
N GLN A 233 11.25 -23.50 -1.94
CA GLN A 233 12.23 -22.73 -1.19
C GLN A 233 13.48 -23.57 -0.86
N ALA A 234 13.30 -24.81 -0.40
CA ALA A 234 14.40 -25.71 -0.09
C ALA A 234 15.26 -26.04 -1.32
N LEU A 235 14.62 -26.35 -2.46
CA LEU A 235 15.32 -26.63 -3.70
C LEU A 235 16.03 -25.39 -4.26
N HIS A 236 15.39 -24.23 -4.18
CA HIS A 236 15.98 -22.97 -4.67
C HIS A 236 17.26 -22.62 -3.90
N GLN A 237 17.30 -22.86 -2.58
CA GLN A 237 18.53 -22.70 -1.78
C GLN A 237 19.65 -23.64 -2.21
N GLY A 238 19.31 -24.83 -2.73
CA GLY A 238 20.24 -25.81 -3.29
C GLY A 238 20.57 -25.62 -4.79
N GLY A 239 20.09 -24.53 -5.42
CA GLY A 239 20.31 -24.28 -6.85
C GLY A 239 19.42 -25.10 -7.79
N GLY A 240 18.31 -25.64 -7.29
CA GLY A 240 17.34 -26.43 -8.02
C GLY A 240 15.97 -25.77 -8.14
N GLU A 241 15.23 -26.12 -9.19
CA GLU A 241 13.85 -25.70 -9.40
C GLU A 241 12.89 -26.89 -9.32
N LEU A 242 11.87 -26.78 -8.49
CA LEU A 242 10.82 -27.80 -8.34
C LEU A 242 10.00 -27.95 -9.63
N ARG A 243 9.86 -29.19 -10.12
CA ARG A 243 9.00 -29.54 -11.26
C ARG A 243 7.69 -30.19 -10.80
N GLU A 244 7.80 -31.28 -10.06
CA GLU A 244 6.67 -32.04 -9.54
C GLU A 244 7.04 -32.57 -8.15
N PHE A 245 6.05 -32.76 -7.28
CA PHE A 245 6.25 -33.54 -6.07
C PHE A 245 5.06 -34.45 -5.82
N ARG A 246 5.31 -35.56 -5.14
CA ARG A 246 4.30 -36.53 -4.71
C ARG A 246 4.49 -36.84 -3.25
N ASP A 247 3.40 -36.71 -2.51
CA ASP A 247 3.34 -37.10 -1.12
C ASP A 247 3.31 -38.64 -0.99
N ARG A 248 4.28 -39.22 -0.26
CA ARG A 248 4.37 -40.66 0.04
C ARG A 248 4.08 -41.00 1.50
N GLY A 249 3.48 -40.09 2.26
CA GLY A 249 3.20 -40.25 3.69
C GLY A 249 4.30 -39.60 4.52
N GLU A 250 5.41 -40.29 4.73
CA GLU A 250 6.51 -39.84 5.60
C GLU A 250 7.50 -38.89 4.87
N TYR A 251 7.59 -38.99 3.55
CA TYR A 251 8.49 -38.18 2.73
C TYR A 251 7.79 -37.66 1.46
N TRP A 252 8.37 -36.63 0.84
CA TRP A 252 8.00 -36.20 -0.51
C TRP A 252 8.94 -36.83 -1.53
N GLN A 253 8.38 -37.41 -2.59
CA GLN A 253 9.15 -37.71 -3.79
C GLN A 253 9.10 -36.49 -4.71
N VAL A 254 10.26 -35.93 -5.03
CA VAL A 254 10.39 -34.62 -5.66
C VAL A 254 11.18 -34.73 -6.94
N GLU A 255 10.63 -34.19 -8.03
CA GLU A 255 11.33 -34.02 -9.30
C GLU A 255 11.74 -32.56 -9.45
N TRP A 256 13.00 -32.34 -9.78
CA TRP A 256 13.56 -30.99 -9.85
C TRP A 256 14.65 -30.88 -10.91
N THR A 257 14.94 -29.66 -11.33
CA THR A 257 15.97 -29.36 -12.34
C THR A 257 17.05 -28.46 -11.78
N THR A 258 18.32 -28.76 -12.05
CA THR A 258 19.43 -27.85 -11.74
C THR A 258 19.44 -26.63 -12.66
N SER A 259 20.21 -25.59 -12.31
CA SER A 259 20.48 -24.44 -13.18
C SER A 259 20.96 -24.81 -14.57
N ASP A 260 21.65 -25.95 -14.69
CA ASP A 260 22.28 -26.43 -15.92
C ASP A 260 21.30 -27.30 -16.75
N GLY A 261 20.05 -27.42 -16.30
CA GLY A 261 18.98 -28.13 -17.00
C GLY A 261 18.97 -29.65 -16.79
N GLN A 262 19.77 -30.18 -15.84
CA GLN A 262 19.75 -31.61 -15.52
C GLN A 262 18.56 -31.94 -14.61
N HIS A 263 17.89 -33.04 -14.92
CA HIS A 263 16.73 -33.52 -14.18
C HIS A 263 17.15 -34.52 -13.10
N HIS A 264 16.61 -34.35 -11.89
CA HIS A 264 16.88 -35.20 -10.74
C HIS A 264 15.60 -35.59 -10.02
N SER A 265 15.63 -36.75 -9.35
CA SER A 265 14.56 -37.17 -8.44
C SER A 265 15.11 -37.40 -7.04
N SER A 266 14.52 -36.76 -6.04
CA SER A 266 14.93 -36.87 -4.64
C SER A 266 13.77 -37.25 -3.74
N ALA A 267 14.01 -38.09 -2.74
CA ALA A 267 13.11 -38.25 -1.61
C ALA A 267 13.53 -37.26 -0.51
N ILE A 268 12.61 -36.40 -0.07
CA ILE A 268 12.85 -35.36 0.93
C ILE A 268 11.98 -35.62 2.16
N ASP A 269 12.60 -35.64 3.33
CA ASP A 269 11.92 -35.78 4.62
C ASP A 269 10.98 -34.58 4.88
N LYS A 270 9.78 -34.86 5.38
CA LYS A 270 8.76 -33.82 5.59
C LYS A 270 9.01 -32.94 6.81
N ASP A 271 9.72 -33.44 7.81
CA ASP A 271 9.97 -32.72 9.05
C ASP A 271 11.26 -31.91 8.92
N GLU A 272 12.33 -32.55 8.44
CA GLU A 272 13.66 -31.96 8.43
C GLU A 272 14.08 -31.34 7.08
N LEU A 273 13.30 -31.55 6.01
CA LEU A 273 13.66 -31.14 4.63
C LEU A 273 15.01 -31.71 4.15
N THR A 274 15.45 -32.82 4.74
CA THR A 274 16.70 -33.50 4.40
C THR A 274 16.47 -34.48 3.25
N VAL A 275 17.45 -34.61 2.36
CA VAL A 275 17.39 -35.59 1.27
C VAL A 275 17.66 -36.98 1.83
N ILE A 276 16.66 -37.84 1.78
CA ILE A 276 16.71 -39.24 2.23
C ILE A 276 17.38 -40.12 1.16
N SER A 277 17.11 -39.84 -0.11
CA SER A 277 17.72 -40.53 -1.25
C SER A 277 17.68 -39.67 -2.51
N SER A 278 18.71 -39.73 -3.35
CA SER A 278 18.77 -39.06 -4.65
C SER A 278 18.99 -40.06 -5.78
N GLY A 279 18.35 -39.82 -6.92
CA GLY A 279 18.45 -40.59 -8.16
C GLY A 279 18.49 -39.71 -9.40
#